data_AF-Q1N699-F1
#
_entry.id   AF-Q1N699-F1
#
_cell.length_a   1.000
_cell.length_b   1.000
_cell.length_c   1.000
_cell.angle_alpha   90.00
_cell.angle_beta   90.00
_cell.angle_gamma   90.00
#
_symmetry.space_group_name_H-M   'P 1'
#
loop_
_entity.id
_entity.type
_entity.pdbx_description
1 polymer ?
#
loop_
_entity_poly.entity_id
_entity_poly.type
_entity_poly.pdbx_seq_one_letter_code
_entity_poly.pdbx_strand_id
1 'polypeptide(L)'
;MKTPNVFLNIVVLIGMSIHALWVQSAPDDSLFYYGQDYGSESQFGPLNVLINVGLVVPGRLGTTNRLDDVRFDEGWSQWKEALSHQEDVFEASGGYQSALEKEFIPFAHESGAWVPNYTLHFLGEGMLTRKMEEYYRYHGVTGQYWPKILAISTVTAAQITNEVAEIELPWEQRLDPVADLYFNVAGMIAFSFDGFAKWFNSGTREYYYWPGQPVIDPYDQGLFNQGESYLFRFGEGTKWAVATGMPANGVGFSFPLDDMEFEYFTVLLGSDVLIPKRDEIIEREKHDRGYQFSASDVADEYTLAINTYWDRKGSLMASAALSVYPSAQLNINIFPIFQHQNGWGLGGYFILSDEGASSVGITLSVTPVILGVRS
;
A
#
# COMPACT_ATOMS: atom_id res chain seq x y z
N MET A 1 -10.77 -9.74 -33.00
CA MET A 1 -9.88 -10.63 -32.22
C MET A 1 -8.84 -9.75 -31.54
N LYS A 2 -9.01 -9.45 -30.25
CA LYS A 2 -7.98 -8.75 -29.48
C LYS A 2 -6.80 -9.72 -29.30
N THR A 3 -5.58 -9.27 -29.59
CA THR A 3 -4.34 -10.04 -29.37
C THR A 3 -4.25 -10.45 -27.89
N PRO A 4 -3.77 -11.66 -27.55
CA PRO A 4 -3.49 -12.01 -26.16
C PRO A 4 -2.48 -11.01 -25.59
N ASN A 5 -2.84 -10.35 -24.50
CA ASN A 5 -2.03 -9.32 -23.86
C ASN A 5 -0.69 -9.93 -23.40
N VAL A 6 0.40 -9.53 -24.05
CA VAL A 6 1.78 -9.96 -23.73
C VAL A 6 2.15 -9.61 -22.28
N PHE A 7 1.53 -8.56 -21.74
CA PHE A 7 1.77 -8.08 -20.37
C PHE A 7 1.37 -9.10 -19.28
N LEU A 8 0.21 -9.76 -19.42
CA LEU A 8 -0.27 -10.76 -18.46
C LEU A 8 0.63 -12.01 -18.42
N ASN A 9 1.16 -12.40 -19.59
CA ASN A 9 2.09 -13.52 -19.68
C ASN A 9 3.45 -13.20 -19.02
N ILE A 10 3.92 -11.95 -19.09
CA ILE A 10 5.19 -11.54 -18.48
C ILE A 10 5.10 -11.50 -16.95
N VAL A 11 4.01 -10.96 -16.38
CA VAL A 11 3.82 -10.92 -14.91
C VAL A 11 3.73 -12.32 -14.30
N VAL A 12 3.04 -13.25 -14.97
CA VAL A 12 2.95 -14.65 -14.54
C VAL A 12 4.27 -15.40 -14.69
N LEU A 13 5.07 -15.12 -15.73
CA LEU A 13 6.37 -15.79 -15.96
C LEU A 13 7.50 -15.25 -15.07
N ILE A 14 7.50 -13.97 -14.71
CA ILE A 14 8.54 -13.39 -13.84
C ILE A 14 8.33 -13.75 -12.35
N GLY A 15 7.08 -14.06 -11.95
CA GLY A 15 6.75 -14.53 -10.60
C GLY A 15 7.32 -15.90 -10.21
N MET A 16 7.77 -16.71 -11.17
CA MET A 16 8.43 -18.00 -10.89
C MET A 16 9.96 -17.88 -10.72
N SER A 17 10.42 -16.74 -10.22
CA SER A 17 11.82 -16.53 -9.84
C SER A 17 12.11 -17.31 -8.56
N ILE A 18 12.66 -18.52 -8.73
CA ILE A 18 13.44 -19.35 -7.80
C ILE A 18 13.63 -18.71 -6.40
N HIS A 19 12.65 -18.85 -5.50
CA HIS A 19 12.77 -18.56 -4.06
C HIS A 19 13.34 -19.76 -3.28
N ALA A 20 13.64 -20.86 -3.96
CA ALA A 20 14.20 -22.03 -3.32
C ALA A 20 15.72 -21.88 -3.21
N LEU A 21 16.21 -21.63 -1.98
CA LEU A 21 17.28 -22.42 -1.32
C LEU A 21 18.33 -21.65 -0.48
N TRP A 22 18.13 -20.40 -0.06
CA TRP A 22 19.03 -19.80 0.94
C TRP A 22 18.28 -18.90 1.93
N VAL A 23 17.43 -19.52 2.76
CA VAL A 23 16.91 -18.87 3.97
C VAL A 23 18.08 -18.71 4.94
N GLN A 24 18.55 -17.48 5.14
CA GLN A 24 19.46 -17.14 6.23
C GLN A 24 18.64 -16.78 7.46
N SER A 25 19.19 -16.95 8.66
CA SER A 25 18.60 -16.33 9.84
C SER A 25 18.58 -14.82 9.64
N ALA A 26 17.50 -14.14 10.04
CA ALA A 26 17.48 -12.68 9.99
C ALA A 26 18.68 -12.12 10.75
N PRO A 27 19.34 -11.08 10.22
CA PRO A 27 20.38 -10.39 10.96
C PRO A 27 19.89 -9.99 12.35
N ASP A 28 20.72 -10.12 13.38
CA ASP A 28 20.39 -9.77 14.77
C ASP A 28 19.97 -8.29 14.94
N ASP A 29 20.20 -7.44 13.92
CA ASP A 29 19.89 -6.02 13.88
C ASP A 29 18.68 -5.63 13.01
N SER A 30 17.90 -6.60 12.51
CA SER A 30 16.65 -6.34 11.77
C SER A 30 15.62 -5.57 12.61
N LEU A 31 15.03 -4.51 12.03
CA LEU A 31 14.04 -3.66 12.68
C LEU A 31 12.62 -3.83 12.12
N PHE A 32 12.44 -4.15 10.85
CA PHE A 32 11.12 -4.21 10.22
C PHE A 32 10.88 -5.47 9.41
N TYR A 33 11.95 -6.20 9.04
CA TYR A 33 11.87 -7.49 8.35
C TYR A 33 12.55 -8.60 9.16
N TYR A 34 11.79 -9.65 9.48
CA TYR A 34 12.19 -10.73 10.38
C TYR A 34 12.32 -12.10 9.69
N GLY A 35 12.04 -12.20 8.39
CA GLY A 35 12.10 -13.45 7.64
C GLY A 35 11.03 -14.46 8.05
N GLN A 36 9.83 -13.99 8.35
CA GLN A 36 8.75 -14.85 8.84
C GLN A 36 8.13 -15.67 7.71
N ASP A 37 7.85 -16.94 7.99
CA ASP A 37 7.23 -17.90 7.07
C ASP A 37 5.70 -17.93 7.20
N TYR A 38 5.12 -16.91 7.82
CA TYR A 38 3.68 -16.76 8.00
C TYR A 38 3.24 -15.31 7.81
N GLY A 39 1.92 -15.15 7.67
CA GLY A 39 1.28 -13.84 7.59
C GLY A 39 1.70 -13.08 6.33
N SER A 40 1.49 -11.77 6.35
CA SER A 40 1.85 -10.88 5.24
C SER A 40 3.33 -10.87 4.90
N GLU A 41 4.21 -11.13 5.87
CA GLU A 41 5.65 -11.15 5.64
C GLU A 41 6.12 -12.36 4.81
N SER A 42 5.40 -13.48 4.86
CA SER A 42 5.68 -14.65 4.01
C SER A 42 5.52 -14.37 2.51
N GLN A 43 4.78 -13.31 2.17
CA GLN A 43 4.56 -12.85 0.79
C GLN A 43 5.33 -11.56 0.48
N PHE A 44 6.04 -10.99 1.46
CA PHE A 44 6.74 -9.73 1.29
C PHE A 44 7.95 -9.91 0.37
N GLY A 45 8.13 -8.95 -0.52
CA GLY A 45 9.25 -8.92 -1.46
C GLY A 45 9.05 -7.85 -2.53
N PRO A 46 10.01 -7.68 -3.45
CA PRO A 46 10.01 -6.57 -4.39
C PRO A 46 8.78 -6.52 -5.29
N LEU A 47 8.34 -7.68 -5.79
CA LEU A 47 7.14 -7.76 -6.64
C LEU A 47 5.86 -7.52 -5.83
N ASN A 48 5.81 -7.97 -4.57
CA ASN A 48 4.68 -7.67 -3.68
C ASN A 48 4.57 -6.17 -3.41
N VAL A 49 5.70 -5.49 -3.16
CA VAL A 49 5.74 -4.03 -3.00
C VAL A 49 5.35 -3.31 -4.27
N LEU A 50 5.89 -3.71 -5.43
CA LEU A 50 5.55 -3.10 -6.71
C LEU A 50 4.04 -3.14 -7.00
N ILE A 51 3.36 -4.24 -6.64
CA ILE A 51 1.93 -4.39 -6.91
C ILE A 51 1.08 -3.70 -5.83
N ASN A 52 1.43 -3.85 -4.56
CA ASN A 52 0.61 -3.29 -3.48
C ASN A 52 0.74 -1.79 -3.34
N VAL A 53 1.94 -1.24 -3.57
CA VAL A 53 2.21 0.21 -3.52
C VAL A 53 2.06 0.78 -4.92
N GLY A 54 2.69 0.18 -5.93
CA GLY A 54 2.71 0.77 -7.28
C GLY A 54 1.41 0.65 -8.06
N LEU A 55 0.46 -0.17 -7.62
CA LEU A 55 -0.88 -0.24 -8.21
C LEU A 55 -1.95 -0.04 -7.13
N VAL A 56 -1.66 0.76 -6.09
CA VAL A 56 -2.59 0.96 -4.96
C VAL A 56 -3.90 1.61 -5.39
N VAL A 57 -3.88 2.48 -6.39
CA VAL A 57 -5.06 3.24 -6.85
C VAL A 57 -6.01 2.47 -7.76
N PRO A 58 -5.58 1.74 -8.81
CA PRO A 58 -6.50 1.02 -9.70
C PRO A 58 -7.62 0.25 -8.98
N GLY A 59 -8.87 0.59 -9.28
CA GLY A 59 -10.04 -0.02 -8.66
C GLY A 59 -10.40 0.57 -7.30
N ARG A 60 -9.92 1.77 -7.00
CA ARG A 60 -10.24 2.58 -5.83
C ARG A 60 -10.41 4.04 -6.22
N LEU A 61 -11.07 4.83 -5.36
CA LEU A 61 -11.22 6.28 -5.54
C LEU A 61 -11.76 6.67 -6.93
N GLY A 62 -12.73 5.90 -7.42
CA GLY A 62 -13.28 6.11 -8.76
C GLY A 62 -12.30 5.84 -9.91
N THR A 63 -11.28 4.98 -9.75
CA THR A 63 -10.40 4.58 -10.86
C THR A 63 -10.71 3.18 -11.39
N THR A 64 -10.36 2.94 -12.64
CA THR A 64 -10.55 1.63 -13.27
C THR A 64 -9.74 0.57 -12.55
N ASN A 65 -10.38 -0.57 -12.30
CA ASN A 65 -9.70 -1.72 -11.73
C ASN A 65 -9.04 -2.60 -12.82
N ARG A 66 -9.27 -2.30 -14.10
CA ARG A 66 -8.73 -3.04 -15.24
C ARG A 66 -7.41 -2.43 -15.69
N LEU A 67 -6.33 -3.18 -15.55
CA LEU A 67 -4.99 -2.69 -15.88
C LEU A 67 -4.80 -2.31 -17.36
N ASP A 68 -5.60 -2.87 -18.27
CA ASP A 68 -5.56 -2.51 -19.70
C ASP A 68 -6.30 -1.21 -20.04
N ASP A 69 -7.12 -0.71 -19.11
CA ASP A 69 -7.82 0.57 -19.25
C ASP A 69 -7.01 1.75 -18.65
N VAL A 70 -5.98 1.45 -17.82
CA VAL A 70 -5.08 2.47 -17.25
C VAL A 70 -4.19 3.08 -18.34
N ARG A 71 -4.16 4.41 -18.40
CA ARG A 71 -3.44 5.18 -19.43
C ARG A 71 -1.97 5.42 -19.06
N PHE A 72 -1.19 4.35 -18.89
CA PHE A 72 0.21 4.43 -18.46
C PHE A 72 1.08 5.37 -19.31
N ASP A 73 0.87 5.44 -20.63
CA ASP A 73 1.65 6.32 -21.51
C ASP A 73 1.39 7.82 -21.22
N GLU A 74 0.13 8.16 -20.94
CA GLU A 74 -0.26 9.52 -20.56
C GLU A 74 0.24 9.85 -19.16
N GLY A 75 0.07 8.92 -18.20
CA GLY A 75 0.58 9.06 -16.83
C GLY A 75 2.08 9.28 -16.79
N TRP A 76 2.85 8.50 -17.54
CA TRP A 76 4.31 8.65 -17.66
C TRP A 76 4.71 10.02 -18.21
N SER A 77 3.98 10.48 -19.24
CA SER A 77 4.23 11.77 -19.85
C SER A 77 3.96 12.91 -18.86
N GLN A 78 2.87 12.85 -18.09
CA GLN A 78 2.52 13.87 -17.11
C GLN A 78 3.45 13.85 -15.89
N TRP A 79 3.76 12.67 -15.35
CA TRP A 79 4.73 12.52 -14.26
C TRP A 79 6.08 13.14 -14.63
N LYS A 80 6.58 12.81 -15.83
CA LYS A 80 7.83 13.39 -16.34
C LYS A 80 7.74 14.91 -16.52
N GLU A 81 6.63 15.40 -17.06
CA GLU A 81 6.39 16.82 -17.24
C GLU A 81 6.42 17.56 -15.90
N ALA A 82 5.70 17.06 -14.90
CA ALA A 82 5.60 17.63 -13.56
C ALA A 82 6.98 17.73 -12.89
N LEU A 83 7.77 16.66 -12.95
CA LEU A 83 9.10 16.64 -12.34
C LEU A 83 10.15 17.45 -13.12
N SER A 84 10.00 17.58 -14.44
CA SER A 84 10.95 18.33 -15.27
C SER A 84 10.67 19.84 -15.27
N HIS A 85 9.45 20.25 -14.91
CA HIS A 85 8.99 21.63 -14.93
C HIS A 85 8.30 22.01 -13.61
N GLN A 86 8.96 21.75 -12.49
CA GLN A 86 8.38 21.98 -11.15
C GLN A 86 7.97 23.44 -10.91
N GLU A 87 8.70 24.41 -11.48
CA GLU A 87 8.35 25.83 -11.40
C GLU A 87 6.97 26.10 -12.04
N ASP A 88 6.71 25.55 -13.23
CA ASP A 88 5.42 25.67 -13.92
C ASP A 88 4.30 24.99 -13.12
N VAL A 89 4.59 23.86 -12.46
CA VAL A 89 3.64 23.17 -11.57
C VAL A 89 3.28 24.03 -10.37
N PHE A 90 4.27 24.66 -9.72
CA PHE A 90 4.03 25.55 -8.59
C PHE A 90 3.23 26.79 -9.02
N GLU A 91 3.57 27.41 -10.15
CA GLU A 91 2.83 28.55 -10.68
C GLU A 91 1.37 28.19 -10.99
N ALA A 92 1.14 27.04 -11.64
CA ALA A 92 -0.20 26.53 -11.94
C ALA A 92 -1.01 26.22 -10.66
N SER A 93 -0.35 25.93 -9.54
CA SER A 93 -0.96 25.65 -8.23
C SER A 93 -1.25 26.91 -7.40
N GLY A 94 -1.22 28.10 -8.01
CA GLY A 94 -1.41 29.38 -7.32
C GLY A 94 -0.12 29.99 -6.77
N GLY A 95 1.05 29.50 -7.21
CA GLY A 95 2.36 29.95 -6.81
C GLY A 95 2.98 29.14 -5.67
N TYR A 96 4.27 29.38 -5.42
CA TYR A 96 5.08 28.61 -4.46
C TYR A 96 4.50 28.57 -3.04
N GLN A 97 3.97 29.69 -2.54
CA GLN A 97 3.36 29.75 -1.20
C GLN A 97 2.12 28.86 -1.10
N SER A 98 1.22 28.93 -2.09
CA SER A 98 0.01 28.11 -2.15
C SER A 98 0.35 26.62 -2.17
N ALA A 99 1.36 26.23 -2.97
CA ALA A 99 1.84 24.86 -3.02
C ALA A 99 2.41 24.38 -1.67
N LEU A 100 3.19 25.22 -0.98
CA LEU A 100 3.70 24.90 0.35
C LEU A 100 2.58 24.73 1.38
N GLU A 101 1.61 25.63 1.39
CA GLU A 101 0.46 25.57 2.32
C GLU A 101 -0.41 24.34 2.07
N LYS A 102 -0.56 23.93 0.81
CA LYS A 102 -1.37 22.77 0.41
C LYS A 102 -0.73 21.43 0.81
N GLU A 103 0.54 21.22 0.45
CA GLU A 103 1.18 19.89 0.55
C GLU A 103 2.18 19.77 1.70
N PHE A 104 2.89 20.85 2.04
CA PHE A 104 4.07 20.77 2.90
C PHE A 104 3.84 21.24 4.33
N ILE A 105 2.90 22.16 4.56
CA ILE A 105 2.68 22.77 5.87
C ILE A 105 1.38 22.21 6.47
N PRO A 106 1.47 21.42 7.57
CA PRO A 106 0.28 20.88 8.21
C PRO A 106 -0.73 21.96 8.58
N PHE A 107 -2.01 21.70 8.25
CA PHE A 107 -3.16 22.56 8.56
C PHE A 107 -3.16 23.95 7.92
N ALA A 108 -2.24 24.25 7.00
CA ALA A 108 -2.23 25.54 6.31
C ALA A 108 -3.25 25.62 5.17
N HIS A 109 -3.79 24.48 4.72
CA HIS A 109 -4.80 24.37 3.69
C HIS A 109 -5.88 23.34 4.05
N GLU A 110 -7.08 23.49 3.50
CA GLU A 110 -8.26 22.66 3.81
C GLU A 110 -8.33 21.33 3.06
N SER A 111 -7.47 21.11 2.07
CA SER A 111 -7.39 19.86 1.29
C SER A 111 -6.97 18.65 2.13
N GLY A 112 -6.22 18.86 3.21
CA GLY A 112 -5.64 17.77 4.00
C GLY A 112 -4.55 16.98 3.28
N ALA A 113 -4.09 17.43 2.11
CA ALA A 113 -3.12 16.73 1.25
C ALA A 113 -1.74 16.55 1.92
N TRP A 114 -1.42 17.37 2.92
CA TRP A 114 -0.26 17.14 3.79
C TRP A 114 -0.33 15.80 4.58
N VAL A 115 -1.52 15.24 4.85
CA VAL A 115 -1.65 14.01 5.65
C VAL A 115 -0.99 12.80 4.96
N PRO A 116 -1.36 12.42 3.71
CA PRO A 116 -0.68 11.33 3.01
C PRO A 116 0.81 11.62 2.79
N ASN A 117 1.18 12.88 2.48
CA ASN A 117 2.57 13.32 2.37
C ASN A 117 3.44 13.01 3.61
N TYR A 118 2.94 13.26 4.82
CA TYR A 118 3.68 12.94 6.04
C TYR A 118 3.57 11.46 6.44
N THR A 119 2.40 10.85 6.28
CA THR A 119 2.12 9.51 6.86
C THR A 119 2.48 8.37 5.93
N LEU A 120 2.18 8.51 4.63
CA LEU A 120 2.48 7.51 3.60
C LEU A 120 3.86 7.77 3.03
N HIS A 121 4.07 8.92 2.38
CA HIS A 121 5.29 9.22 1.65
C HIS A 121 6.53 9.33 2.55
N PHE A 122 6.49 10.18 3.58
CA PHE A 122 7.64 10.32 4.48
C PHE A 122 7.82 9.16 5.44
N LEU A 123 6.81 8.87 6.26
CA LEU A 123 6.93 7.82 7.27
C LEU A 123 6.81 6.42 6.67
N GLY A 124 5.75 6.16 5.92
CA GLY A 124 5.48 4.85 5.32
C GLY A 124 6.58 4.38 4.39
N GLU A 125 6.89 5.13 3.34
CA GLU A 125 7.82 4.70 2.30
C GLU A 125 9.29 4.77 2.76
N GLY A 126 9.60 5.67 3.71
CA GLY A 126 10.86 5.64 4.45
C GLY A 126 11.05 4.33 5.21
N MET A 127 10.06 3.92 6.01
CA MET A 127 10.11 2.64 6.73
C MET A 127 10.11 1.45 5.77
N LEU A 128 9.29 1.48 4.71
CA LEU A 128 9.23 0.43 3.70
C LEU A 128 10.58 0.25 3.01
N THR A 129 11.29 1.34 2.71
CA THR A 129 12.64 1.30 2.16
C THR A 129 13.60 0.61 3.12
N ARG A 130 13.53 0.91 4.43
CA ARG A 130 14.35 0.20 5.43
C ARG A 130 13.97 -1.28 5.53
N LYS A 131 12.68 -1.62 5.53
CA LYS A 131 12.19 -3.00 5.52
C LYS A 131 12.68 -3.76 4.29
N MET A 132 12.68 -3.13 3.12
CA MET A 132 13.17 -3.71 1.87
C MET A 132 14.70 -3.88 1.88
N GLU A 133 15.46 -2.95 2.49
CA GLU A 133 16.91 -3.12 2.71
C GLU A 133 17.18 -4.40 3.53
N GLU A 134 16.45 -4.58 4.63
CA GLU A 134 16.56 -5.75 5.51
C GLU A 134 16.14 -7.04 4.80
N TYR A 135 15.08 -7.00 3.99
CA TYR A 135 14.69 -8.11 3.12
C TYR A 135 15.83 -8.53 2.17
N TYR A 136 16.48 -7.58 1.51
CA TYR A 136 17.59 -7.91 0.62
C TYR A 136 18.78 -8.50 1.37
N ARG A 137 19.12 -7.97 2.56
CA ARG A 137 20.17 -8.55 3.42
C ARG A 137 19.84 -9.98 3.82
N TYR A 138 18.61 -10.22 4.26
CA TYR A 138 18.11 -11.55 4.61
C TYR A 138 18.27 -12.55 3.45
N HIS A 139 17.97 -12.11 2.23
CA HIS A 139 18.10 -12.92 1.01
C HIS A 139 19.52 -12.95 0.41
N GLY A 140 20.54 -12.63 1.21
CA GLY A 140 21.93 -12.81 0.83
C GLY A 140 22.51 -11.73 -0.06
N VAL A 141 21.84 -10.59 -0.23
CA VAL A 141 22.43 -9.42 -0.89
C VAL A 141 23.53 -8.87 0.03
N THR A 142 24.77 -9.08 -0.37
CA THR A 142 25.95 -8.69 0.43
C THR A 142 26.44 -7.28 0.09
N GLY A 143 27.30 -6.75 0.95
CA GLY A 143 27.88 -5.42 0.80
C GLY A 143 27.15 -4.33 1.57
N GLN A 144 27.84 -3.21 1.76
CA GLN A 144 27.32 -2.08 2.55
C GLN A 144 26.18 -1.35 1.83
N TYR A 145 26.33 -1.15 0.51
CA TYR A 145 25.46 -0.28 -0.28
C TYR A 145 24.44 -1.01 -1.14
N TRP A 146 24.71 -2.26 -1.53
CA TRP A 146 23.87 -2.95 -2.51
C TRP A 146 22.43 -3.21 -2.02
N PRO A 147 22.19 -3.67 -0.77
CA PRO A 147 20.84 -3.77 -0.23
C PRO A 147 20.09 -2.44 -0.23
N LYS A 148 20.77 -1.33 0.06
CA LYS A 148 20.19 0.02 0.08
C LYS A 148 19.79 0.49 -1.31
N ILE A 149 20.67 0.32 -2.30
CA ILE A 149 20.40 0.71 -3.68
C ILE A 149 19.20 -0.07 -4.22
N LEU A 150 19.14 -1.39 -3.98
CA LEU A 150 18.02 -2.21 -4.42
C LEU A 150 16.73 -1.83 -3.70
N ALA A 151 16.78 -1.54 -2.40
CA ALA A 151 15.62 -1.09 -1.64
C ALA A 151 15.04 0.22 -2.17
N ILE A 152 15.89 1.25 -2.31
CA ILE A 152 15.51 2.54 -2.91
C ILE A 152 14.94 2.32 -4.31
N SER A 153 15.63 1.56 -5.15
CA SER A 153 15.18 1.30 -6.53
C SER A 153 13.80 0.62 -6.57
N THR A 154 13.54 -0.31 -5.66
CA THR A 154 12.26 -1.03 -5.58
C THR A 154 11.13 -0.13 -5.16
N VAL A 155 11.32 0.64 -4.08
CA VAL A 155 10.29 1.55 -3.57
C VAL A 155 10.05 2.69 -4.54
N THR A 156 11.10 3.30 -5.11
CA THR A 156 10.96 4.32 -6.16
C THR A 156 10.25 3.77 -7.41
N ALA A 157 10.54 2.54 -7.83
CA ALA A 157 9.82 1.94 -8.97
C ALA A 157 8.33 1.75 -8.65
N ALA A 158 8.00 1.35 -7.42
CA ALA A 158 6.61 1.27 -6.97
C ALA A 158 5.94 2.64 -6.99
N GLN A 159 6.53 3.67 -6.37
CA GLN A 159 6.03 5.05 -6.39
C GLN A 159 5.75 5.56 -7.79
N ILE A 160 6.73 5.46 -8.68
CA ILE A 160 6.56 5.92 -10.06
C ILE A 160 5.43 5.16 -10.76
N THR A 161 5.28 3.86 -10.48
CA THR A 161 4.17 3.09 -11.04
C THR A 161 2.83 3.60 -10.50
N ASN A 162 2.78 3.95 -9.21
CA ASN A 162 1.59 4.54 -8.59
C ASN A 162 1.24 5.87 -9.26
N GLU A 163 2.15 6.85 -9.28
CA GLU A 163 1.95 8.16 -9.91
C GLU A 163 1.46 8.06 -11.36
N VAL A 164 2.00 7.11 -12.11
CA VAL A 164 1.61 6.89 -13.50
C VAL A 164 0.21 6.30 -13.59
N ALA A 165 -0.17 5.43 -12.67
CA ALA A 165 -1.51 4.84 -12.60
C ALA A 165 -2.56 5.85 -12.09
N GLU A 166 -2.15 6.82 -11.27
CA GLU A 166 -3.03 7.86 -10.70
C GLU A 166 -3.50 8.91 -11.69
N ILE A 167 -3.06 8.87 -12.95
CA ILE A 167 -3.48 9.78 -14.02
C ILE A 167 -5.00 9.84 -14.28
N GLU A 168 -5.75 8.92 -13.68
CA GLU A 168 -7.21 8.91 -13.74
C GLU A 168 -7.87 9.93 -12.80
N LEU A 169 -7.12 10.45 -11.83
CA LEU A 169 -7.57 11.44 -10.86
C LEU A 169 -7.42 12.88 -11.39
N PRO A 170 -8.03 13.91 -10.76
CA PRO A 170 -8.16 15.25 -11.32
C PRO A 170 -6.82 15.98 -11.58
N TRP A 171 -6.80 16.82 -12.63
CA TRP A 171 -5.61 17.55 -13.13
C TRP A 171 -4.85 18.42 -12.10
N GLU A 172 -5.50 18.91 -11.04
CA GLU A 172 -4.82 19.68 -9.97
C GLU A 172 -3.81 18.85 -9.17
N GLN A 173 -3.76 17.54 -9.37
CA GLN A 173 -2.77 16.66 -8.75
C GLN A 173 -1.39 16.72 -9.40
N ARG A 174 -1.11 17.59 -10.38
CA ARG A 174 0.27 17.76 -10.87
C ARG A 174 1.27 18.15 -9.79
N LEU A 175 0.78 18.77 -8.71
CA LEU A 175 1.59 19.10 -7.55
C LEU A 175 1.94 17.87 -6.70
N ASP A 176 1.08 16.84 -6.71
CA ASP A 176 1.21 15.62 -5.90
C ASP A 176 2.52 14.87 -6.20
N PRO A 177 2.85 14.49 -7.46
CA PRO A 177 4.10 13.80 -7.75
C PRO A 177 5.36 14.58 -7.35
N VAL A 178 5.26 15.92 -7.31
CA VAL A 178 6.36 16.78 -6.86
C VAL A 178 6.49 16.72 -5.34
N ALA A 179 5.38 16.86 -4.60
CA ALA A 179 5.37 16.74 -3.15
C ALA A 179 5.82 15.35 -2.69
N ASP A 180 5.25 14.31 -3.28
CA ASP A 180 5.56 12.91 -2.97
C ASP A 180 7.04 12.63 -3.16
N LEU A 181 7.64 13.07 -4.28
CA LEU A 181 9.08 12.93 -4.51
C LEU A 181 9.91 13.50 -3.34
N TYR A 182 9.56 14.69 -2.83
CA TYR A 182 10.29 15.29 -1.72
C TYR A 182 10.10 14.53 -0.41
N PHE A 183 8.88 14.14 -0.07
CA PHE A 183 8.60 13.41 1.16
C PHE A 183 9.19 11.99 1.13
N ASN A 184 9.14 11.32 -0.02
CA ASN A 184 9.72 10.00 -0.25
C ASN A 184 11.23 10.02 -0.04
N VAL A 185 11.92 10.96 -0.69
CA VAL A 185 13.37 11.10 -0.55
C VAL A 185 13.74 11.45 0.89
N ALA A 186 13.01 12.36 1.52
CA ALA A 186 13.23 12.72 2.92
C ALA A 186 13.03 11.51 3.86
N GLY A 187 12.00 10.70 3.62
CA GLY A 187 11.67 9.49 4.38
C GLY A 187 12.77 8.43 4.24
N MET A 188 13.17 8.14 3.01
CA MET A 188 14.28 7.22 2.69
C MET A 188 15.58 7.64 3.38
N ILE A 189 15.88 8.94 3.38
CA ILE A 189 17.05 9.48 4.09
C ILE A 189 16.88 9.31 5.61
N ALA A 190 15.74 9.69 6.18
CA ALA A 190 15.49 9.61 7.62
C ALA A 190 15.62 8.17 8.14
N PHE A 191 14.97 7.21 7.49
CA PHE A 191 15.02 5.80 7.88
C PHE A 191 16.34 5.09 7.55
N SER A 192 17.23 5.73 6.78
CA SER A 192 18.62 5.25 6.62
C SER A 192 19.47 5.43 7.88
N PHE A 193 19.02 6.23 8.85
CA PHE A 193 19.65 6.41 10.15
C PHE A 193 19.04 5.46 11.19
N ASP A 194 19.87 4.58 11.75
CA ASP A 194 19.44 3.60 12.76
C ASP A 194 18.71 4.21 13.95
N GLY A 195 19.12 5.40 14.41
CA GLY A 195 18.48 6.07 15.54
C GLY A 195 17.03 6.46 15.25
N PHE A 196 16.74 6.89 14.02
CA PHE A 196 15.38 7.22 13.60
C PHE A 196 14.55 5.95 13.43
N ALA A 197 15.07 4.95 12.71
CA ALA A 197 14.40 3.66 12.52
C ALA A 197 14.09 2.95 13.86
N LYS A 198 15.06 2.92 14.81
CA LYS A 198 14.88 2.32 16.15
C LYS A 198 13.85 3.07 17.00
N TRP A 199 13.62 4.36 16.76
CA TRP A 199 12.56 5.07 17.48
C TRP A 199 11.18 4.48 17.14
N PHE A 200 10.97 4.11 15.88
CA PHE A 200 9.76 3.45 15.37
C PHE A 200 9.69 1.94 15.67
N ASN A 201 10.77 1.35 16.20
CA ASN A 201 10.77 -0.02 16.68
C ASN A 201 11.52 -0.15 18.03
N SER A 202 10.80 0.07 19.12
CA SER A 202 11.36 0.05 20.49
C SER A 202 10.51 -0.73 21.49
N GLY A 203 9.60 -1.59 21.01
CA GLY A 203 8.66 -2.36 21.83
C GLY A 203 7.51 -1.52 22.42
N THR A 204 7.78 -0.31 22.91
CA THR A 204 6.74 0.68 23.30
C THR A 204 6.19 1.47 22.13
N ARG A 205 6.88 1.42 20.98
CA ARG A 205 6.49 1.98 19.69
C ARG A 205 6.83 0.96 18.63
N GLU A 206 5.86 0.65 17.80
CA GLU A 206 6.00 -0.35 16.75
C GLU A 206 5.30 0.17 15.50
N TYR A 207 6.05 0.17 14.38
CA TYR A 207 5.57 0.62 13.09
C TYR A 207 5.70 -0.51 12.07
N TYR A 208 4.59 -0.85 11.42
CA TYR A 208 4.50 -2.00 10.52
C TYR A 208 3.93 -1.61 9.17
N TYR A 209 4.42 -2.29 8.14
CA TYR A 209 3.84 -2.29 6.80
C TYR A 209 3.05 -3.57 6.62
N TRP A 210 1.77 -3.41 6.29
CA TRP A 210 0.83 -4.46 5.97
C TRP A 210 0.38 -4.31 4.51
N PRO A 211 0.87 -5.17 3.61
CA PRO A 211 0.38 -5.21 2.23
C PRO A 211 -1.03 -5.79 2.19
N GLY A 212 -1.77 -5.45 1.14
CA GLY A 212 -2.95 -6.20 0.72
C GLY A 212 -2.61 -7.60 0.18
N GLN A 213 -3.64 -8.27 -0.32
CA GLN A 213 -3.54 -9.54 -1.02
C GLN A 213 -4.04 -9.34 -2.47
N PRO A 214 -3.17 -8.86 -3.40
CA PRO A 214 -3.58 -8.52 -4.76
C PRO A 214 -4.23 -9.71 -5.48
N VAL A 215 -5.47 -9.52 -5.92
CA VAL A 215 -6.25 -10.51 -6.65
C VAL A 215 -6.45 -10.04 -8.08
N ILE A 216 -6.15 -10.92 -9.03
CA ILE A 216 -6.51 -10.77 -10.43
C ILE A 216 -7.73 -11.64 -10.71
N ASP A 217 -8.79 -11.03 -11.25
CA ASP A 217 -9.91 -11.76 -11.83
C ASP A 217 -9.61 -12.09 -13.30
N PRO A 218 -9.54 -13.38 -13.68
CA PRO A 218 -9.19 -13.79 -15.03
C PRO A 218 -10.31 -13.53 -16.06
N TYR A 219 -11.53 -13.23 -15.64
CA TYR A 219 -12.69 -13.00 -16.51
C TYR A 219 -12.83 -11.56 -16.96
N ASP A 220 -12.41 -10.59 -16.15
CA ASP A 220 -12.44 -9.16 -16.49
C ASP A 220 -11.08 -8.48 -16.49
N GLN A 221 -10.01 -9.19 -16.10
CA GLN A 221 -8.63 -8.69 -15.96
C GLN A 221 -8.52 -7.57 -14.92
N GLY A 222 -9.45 -7.54 -13.97
CA GLY A 222 -9.46 -6.62 -12.86
C GLY A 222 -8.41 -6.98 -11.81
N LEU A 223 -7.69 -5.99 -11.31
CA LEU A 223 -6.89 -6.05 -10.10
C LEU A 223 -7.72 -5.48 -8.94
N PHE A 224 -7.72 -6.14 -7.79
CA PHE A 224 -8.36 -5.66 -6.57
C PHE A 224 -7.66 -6.22 -5.33
N ASN A 225 -7.97 -5.64 -4.17
CA ASN A 225 -7.43 -6.02 -2.86
C ASN A 225 -5.89 -5.92 -2.73
N GLN A 226 -5.21 -5.28 -3.68
CA GLN A 226 -3.88 -4.73 -3.50
C GLN A 226 -3.95 -3.51 -2.58
N GLY A 227 -2.91 -3.21 -1.82
CA GLY A 227 -2.87 -1.97 -1.06
C GLY A 227 -1.74 -1.91 -0.07
N GLU A 228 -1.56 -0.75 0.53
CA GLU A 228 -0.58 -0.53 1.58
C GLU A 228 -1.27 0.04 2.81
N SER A 229 -0.93 -0.51 3.96
CA SER A 229 -1.40 0.01 5.24
C SER A 229 -0.23 0.06 6.21
N TYR A 230 -0.07 1.20 6.85
CA TYR A 230 0.96 1.44 7.84
C TYR A 230 0.32 1.51 9.21
N LEU A 231 0.62 0.54 10.07
CA LEU A 231 0.15 0.55 11.46
C LEU A 231 1.23 1.11 12.37
N PHE A 232 0.93 2.21 13.05
CA PHE A 232 1.71 2.69 14.19
C PHE A 232 0.98 2.39 15.49
N ARG A 233 1.59 1.61 16.38
CA ARG A 233 1.08 1.39 17.74
C ARG A 233 2.06 1.84 18.81
N PHE A 234 1.54 2.42 19.88
CA PHE A 234 2.36 2.96 20.98
C PHE A 234 1.71 2.85 22.36
N GLY A 235 2.54 2.63 23.38
CA GLY A 235 2.13 2.42 24.78
C GLY A 235 2.66 1.11 25.38
N GLU A 236 2.22 0.81 26.60
CA GLU A 236 2.52 -0.43 27.33
C GLU A 236 1.24 -1.26 27.52
N GLY A 237 1.34 -2.59 27.41
CA GLY A 237 0.16 -3.46 27.47
C GLY A 237 -0.78 -3.23 26.29
N THR A 238 -1.99 -2.72 26.57
CA THR A 238 -2.90 -2.24 25.51
C THR A 238 -2.35 -0.94 24.92
N LYS A 239 -2.09 -0.95 23.61
CA LYS A 239 -1.47 0.17 22.89
C LYS A 239 -2.52 0.98 22.16
N TRP A 240 -2.28 2.28 22.03
CA TRP A 240 -2.93 3.09 21.01
C TRP A 240 -2.47 2.62 19.64
N ALA A 241 -3.35 2.67 18.66
CA ALA A 241 -3.09 2.25 17.30
C ALA A 241 -3.63 3.28 16.31
N VAL A 242 -2.82 3.60 15.30
CA VAL A 242 -3.16 4.47 14.18
C VAL A 242 -2.79 3.72 12.91
N ALA A 243 -3.73 3.55 11.99
CA ALA A 243 -3.46 3.04 10.66
C ALA A 243 -3.62 4.15 9.63
N THR A 244 -2.71 4.20 8.67
CA THR A 244 -2.78 5.09 7.51
C THR A 244 -2.47 4.32 6.24
N GLY A 245 -3.15 4.63 5.14
CA GLY A 245 -2.91 4.03 3.83
C GLY A 245 -4.19 3.73 3.09
N MET A 246 -4.09 2.81 2.13
CA MET A 246 -5.22 2.36 1.33
C MET A 246 -5.34 0.83 1.37
N PRO A 247 -6.51 0.31 1.78
CA PRO A 247 -7.78 1.02 1.79
C PRO A 247 -8.15 1.63 3.16
N ALA A 248 -7.43 1.28 4.23
CA ALA A 248 -7.86 1.58 5.58
C ALA A 248 -7.04 2.67 6.27
N ASN A 249 -7.74 3.66 6.82
CA ASN A 249 -7.21 4.64 7.75
C ASN A 249 -7.98 4.51 9.06
N GLY A 250 -7.40 4.80 10.22
CA GLY A 250 -8.18 4.75 11.45
C GLY A 250 -7.39 4.85 12.73
N VAL A 251 -8.12 4.94 13.83
CA VAL A 251 -7.55 5.00 15.18
C VAL A 251 -8.25 4.01 16.10
N GLY A 252 -7.53 3.48 17.07
CA GLY A 252 -8.08 2.56 18.03
C GLY A 252 -7.03 1.97 18.95
N PHE A 253 -7.16 0.67 19.21
CA PHE A 253 -6.37 -0.01 20.24
C PHE A 253 -5.86 -1.36 19.76
N SER A 254 -4.62 -1.69 20.13
CA SER A 254 -4.02 -3.01 20.00
C SER A 254 -3.94 -3.68 21.36
N PHE A 255 -4.61 -4.83 21.49
CA PHE A 255 -4.64 -5.64 22.69
C PHE A 255 -3.63 -6.78 22.54
N PRO A 256 -2.68 -6.94 23.48
CA PRO A 256 -1.81 -8.11 23.49
C PRO A 256 -2.67 -9.35 23.76
N LEU A 257 -2.38 -10.45 23.08
CA LEU A 257 -3.02 -11.73 23.34
C LEU A 257 -2.17 -12.49 24.37
N ASP A 258 -2.71 -12.61 25.60
CA ASP A 258 -2.05 -13.25 26.73
C ASP A 258 -1.57 -14.67 26.34
N ASP A 259 -0.36 -15.04 26.78
CA ASP A 259 0.39 -16.28 26.48
C ASP A 259 1.20 -16.33 25.17
N MET A 260 1.20 -15.27 24.36
CA MET A 260 2.09 -15.19 23.19
C MET A 260 2.83 -13.85 23.17
N GLU A 261 4.15 -13.88 23.39
CA GLU A 261 5.01 -12.69 23.61
C GLU A 261 4.87 -11.58 22.54
N PHE A 262 4.34 -11.87 21.36
CA PHE A 262 4.31 -10.95 20.23
C PHE A 262 3.02 -11.01 19.39
N GLU A 263 1.90 -11.45 19.95
CA GLU A 263 0.61 -11.42 19.23
C GLU A 263 -0.28 -10.29 19.71
N TYR A 264 -0.92 -9.62 18.75
CA TYR A 264 -1.86 -8.54 19.02
C TYR A 264 -3.14 -8.71 18.22
N PHE A 265 -4.24 -8.34 18.86
CA PHE A 265 -5.51 -8.08 18.20
C PHE A 265 -5.77 -6.58 18.21
N THR A 266 -5.87 -5.97 17.05
CA THR A 266 -6.09 -4.53 16.89
C THR A 266 -7.50 -4.26 16.41
N VAL A 267 -8.17 -3.29 17.02
CA VAL A 267 -9.49 -2.79 16.61
C VAL A 267 -9.38 -1.29 16.35
N LEU A 268 -9.76 -0.86 15.15
CA LEU A 268 -9.76 0.54 14.73
C LEU A 268 -11.17 0.96 14.32
N LEU A 269 -11.55 2.17 14.72
CA LEU A 269 -12.61 2.91 14.05
C LEU A 269 -11.96 3.78 12.98
N GLY A 270 -12.44 3.68 11.76
CA GLY A 270 -11.76 4.32 10.65
C GLY A 270 -12.52 4.22 9.34
N SER A 271 -11.78 4.08 8.26
CA SER A 271 -12.30 3.93 6.92
C SER A 271 -11.86 2.65 6.23
N ASP A 272 -12.56 2.33 5.14
CA ASP A 272 -12.20 1.34 4.12
C ASP A 272 -12.70 1.85 2.76
N VAL A 273 -12.31 1.21 1.66
CA VAL A 273 -12.73 1.59 0.29
C VAL A 273 -13.61 0.49 -0.31
N LEU A 274 -14.68 0.90 -1.00
CA LEU A 274 -15.53 -0.05 -1.73
C LEU A 274 -14.77 -0.64 -2.91
N ILE A 275 -14.98 -1.93 -3.16
CA ILE A 275 -14.50 -2.53 -4.40
C ILE A 275 -15.56 -2.30 -5.48
N PRO A 276 -15.22 -1.62 -6.60
CA PRO A 276 -16.20 -1.30 -7.64
C PRO A 276 -16.71 -2.57 -8.32
N LYS A 277 -17.94 -2.50 -8.81
CA LYS A 277 -18.53 -3.58 -9.63
C LYS A 277 -17.83 -3.69 -10.99
N ARG A 278 -17.94 -4.86 -11.61
CA ARG A 278 -17.31 -5.14 -12.91
C ARG A 278 -17.68 -4.15 -14.02
N ASP A 279 -18.95 -3.75 -14.06
CA ASP A 279 -19.52 -2.91 -15.13
C ASP A 279 -19.75 -1.45 -14.67
N GLU A 280 -19.19 -1.07 -13.53
CA GLU A 280 -19.36 0.28 -13.00
C GLU A 280 -18.58 1.28 -13.86
N ILE A 281 -19.32 2.14 -14.55
CA ILE A 281 -18.74 3.26 -15.29
C ILE A 281 -18.52 4.37 -14.27
N ILE A 282 -17.25 4.67 -14.00
CA ILE A 282 -16.92 5.81 -13.18
C ILE A 282 -17.24 7.08 -13.98
N GLU A 283 -18.23 7.85 -13.51
CA GLU A 283 -18.57 9.14 -14.06
C GLU A 283 -17.44 10.14 -13.77
N ARG A 284 -16.67 10.49 -14.82
CA ARG A 284 -15.49 11.36 -14.75
C ARG A 284 -15.80 12.87 -14.70
N GLU A 285 -17.05 13.26 -14.47
CA GLU A 285 -17.49 14.66 -14.63
C GLU A 285 -16.90 15.62 -13.57
N LYS A 286 -16.32 15.12 -12.47
CA LYS A 286 -15.67 15.93 -11.43
C LYS A 286 -14.20 16.33 -11.72
N HIS A 287 -13.65 16.05 -12.91
CA HIS A 287 -12.22 16.22 -13.21
C HIS A 287 -11.88 17.37 -14.17
N ASP A 288 -12.69 18.43 -14.21
CA ASP A 288 -12.36 19.62 -14.99
C ASP A 288 -11.17 20.40 -14.40
N ARG A 289 -10.37 21.02 -15.28
CA ARG A 289 -9.21 21.82 -14.89
C ARG A 289 -9.63 22.98 -13.97
N GLY A 290 -8.97 23.10 -12.81
CA GLY A 290 -9.21 24.18 -11.84
C GLY A 290 -10.24 23.84 -10.75
N TYR A 291 -10.64 22.56 -10.62
CA TYR A 291 -11.43 22.10 -9.50
C TYR A 291 -10.57 21.95 -8.24
N GLN A 292 -10.72 22.89 -7.31
CA GLN A 292 -10.11 22.80 -5.99
C GLN A 292 -10.86 21.76 -5.16
N PHE A 293 -10.23 20.60 -4.97
CA PHE A 293 -10.79 19.57 -4.10
C PHE A 293 -10.55 19.91 -2.62
N SER A 294 -11.54 19.58 -1.81
CA SER A 294 -11.52 19.66 -0.36
C SER A 294 -11.23 18.28 0.23
N ALA A 295 -10.83 18.23 1.51
CA ALA A 295 -10.72 16.95 2.22
C ALA A 295 -12.06 16.19 2.24
N SER A 296 -13.20 16.88 2.18
CA SER A 296 -14.52 16.24 2.08
C SER A 296 -14.75 15.50 0.77
N ASP A 297 -14.25 16.01 -0.36
CA ASP A 297 -14.41 15.33 -1.65
C ASP A 297 -13.69 13.97 -1.65
N VAL A 298 -12.51 13.90 -1.02
CA VAL A 298 -11.78 12.64 -0.85
C VAL A 298 -12.47 11.74 0.18
N ALA A 299 -13.00 12.31 1.27
CA ALA A 299 -13.69 11.55 2.30
C ALA A 299 -14.96 10.84 1.79
N ASP A 300 -15.62 11.37 0.77
CA ASP A 300 -16.80 10.76 0.14
C ASP A 300 -16.47 9.43 -0.58
N GLU A 301 -15.21 9.21 -0.96
CA GLU A 301 -14.73 7.96 -1.57
C GLU A 301 -14.45 6.86 -0.52
N TYR A 302 -14.46 7.22 0.77
CA TYR A 302 -14.21 6.30 1.87
C TYR A 302 -15.50 5.91 2.57
N THR A 303 -15.56 4.65 2.99
CA THR A 303 -16.60 4.14 3.86
C THR A 303 -16.21 4.30 5.32
N LEU A 304 -17.16 4.58 6.21
CA LEU A 304 -16.94 4.43 7.65
C LEU A 304 -16.91 2.94 7.99
N ALA A 305 -15.83 2.49 8.63
CA ALA A 305 -15.58 1.09 8.92
C ALA A 305 -15.10 0.83 10.35
N ILE A 306 -15.41 -0.37 10.85
CA ILE A 306 -14.72 -0.98 11.98
C ILE A 306 -13.72 -1.99 11.40
N ASN A 307 -12.44 -1.73 11.62
CA ASN A 307 -11.36 -2.58 11.14
C ASN A 307 -10.78 -3.40 12.30
N THR A 308 -10.53 -4.67 12.05
CA THR A 308 -9.89 -5.58 13.00
C THR A 308 -8.71 -6.27 12.35
N TYR A 309 -7.64 -6.45 13.11
CA TYR A 309 -6.39 -7.03 12.62
C TYR A 309 -5.84 -7.98 13.68
N TRP A 310 -5.35 -9.13 13.24
CA TRP A 310 -4.57 -10.04 14.06
C TRP A 310 -3.17 -10.14 13.46
N ASP A 311 -2.15 -9.75 14.22
CA ASP A 311 -0.75 -9.86 13.82
C ASP A 311 0.06 -10.68 14.80
N ARG A 312 1.11 -11.31 14.28
CA ARG A 312 2.14 -12.00 15.04
C ARG A 312 3.50 -11.43 14.67
N LYS A 313 4.20 -10.84 15.64
CA LYS A 313 5.47 -10.13 15.44
C LYS A 313 5.40 -9.11 14.29
N GLY A 314 4.27 -8.39 14.18
CA GLY A 314 4.07 -7.38 13.14
C GLY A 314 3.70 -7.91 11.75
N SER A 315 3.72 -9.22 11.52
CA SER A 315 3.20 -9.81 10.28
C SER A 315 1.70 -10.06 10.43
N LEU A 316 0.92 -9.52 9.50
CA LEU A 316 -0.53 -9.59 9.54
C LEU A 316 -0.98 -11.02 9.23
N MET A 317 -1.69 -11.65 10.14
CA MET A 317 -2.22 -13.02 10.02
C MET A 317 -3.61 -13.01 9.39
N ALA A 318 -4.45 -12.08 9.84
CA ALA A 318 -5.78 -11.88 9.30
C ALA A 318 -6.23 -10.43 9.52
N SER A 319 -7.09 -9.94 8.64
CA SER A 319 -7.82 -8.69 8.84
C SER A 319 -9.28 -8.85 8.47
N ALA A 320 -10.13 -8.05 9.10
CA ALA A 320 -11.51 -7.88 8.69
C ALA A 320 -11.94 -6.42 8.80
N ALA A 321 -12.63 -5.92 7.80
CA ALA A 321 -13.24 -4.59 7.77
C ALA A 321 -14.75 -4.74 7.60
N LEU A 322 -15.52 -4.08 8.48
CA LEU A 322 -16.96 -3.94 8.36
C LEU A 322 -17.29 -2.48 8.09
N SER A 323 -17.51 -2.15 6.83
CA SER A 323 -18.02 -0.86 6.37
C SER A 323 -19.52 -0.77 6.57
N VAL A 324 -20.01 0.38 7.03
CA VAL A 324 -21.43 0.58 7.37
C VAL A 324 -22.07 1.79 6.68
N TYR A 325 -21.27 2.68 6.08
CA TYR A 325 -21.75 3.90 5.42
C TYR A 325 -20.71 4.38 4.39
N PRO A 326 -21.11 4.83 3.18
CA PRO A 326 -22.48 4.88 2.66
C PRO A 326 -23.08 3.51 2.33
N SER A 327 -22.24 2.48 2.16
CA SER A 327 -22.64 1.11 1.79
C SER A 327 -22.09 0.08 2.80
N ALA A 328 -22.78 -1.06 2.91
CA ALA A 328 -22.37 -2.16 3.76
C ALA A 328 -21.42 -3.11 3.01
N GLN A 329 -20.19 -3.22 3.50
CA GLN A 329 -19.18 -4.13 2.96
C GLN A 329 -18.49 -4.89 4.09
N LEU A 330 -18.32 -6.19 3.92
CA LEU A 330 -17.48 -7.03 4.77
C LEU A 330 -16.29 -7.50 3.94
N ASN A 331 -15.08 -7.11 4.35
CA ASN A 331 -13.83 -7.56 3.77
C ASN A 331 -13.08 -8.42 4.78
N ILE A 332 -12.61 -9.60 4.36
CA ILE A 332 -11.81 -10.51 5.18
C ILE A 332 -10.58 -10.94 4.38
N ASN A 333 -9.40 -10.80 4.99
CA ASN A 333 -8.14 -11.33 4.49
C ASN A 333 -7.57 -12.34 5.50
N ILE A 334 -7.09 -13.46 4.99
CA ILE A 334 -6.36 -14.48 5.75
C ILE A 334 -5.06 -14.72 5.02
N PHE A 335 -3.95 -14.41 5.68
CA PHE A 335 -2.62 -14.56 5.11
C PHE A 335 -2.09 -15.99 5.28
N PRO A 336 -1.27 -16.46 4.34
CA PRO A 336 -0.82 -17.84 4.35
C PRO A 336 0.14 -18.14 5.51
N ILE A 337 0.11 -19.38 5.97
CA ILE A 337 1.11 -19.96 6.87
C ILE A 337 1.88 -21.00 6.05
N PHE A 338 3.17 -20.78 5.83
CA PHE A 338 4.01 -21.68 5.03
C PHE A 338 4.11 -23.05 5.70
N GLN A 339 3.76 -24.11 4.96
CA GLN A 339 3.91 -25.47 5.42
C GLN A 339 5.17 -26.08 4.81
N HIS A 340 6.26 -26.13 5.59
CA HIS A 340 7.56 -26.67 5.15
C HIS A 340 7.48 -28.07 4.52
N GLN A 341 6.57 -28.92 4.99
CA GLN A 341 6.38 -30.27 4.44
C GLN A 341 5.88 -30.25 2.99
N ASN A 342 5.09 -29.24 2.64
CA ASN A 342 4.44 -29.12 1.34
C ASN A 342 5.15 -28.10 0.43
N GLY A 343 5.98 -27.21 1.01
CA GLY A 343 6.68 -26.14 0.30
C GLY A 343 5.80 -24.95 -0.10
N TRP A 344 4.59 -24.85 0.47
CA TRP A 344 3.65 -23.75 0.25
C TRP A 344 2.72 -23.57 1.45
N GLY A 345 2.11 -22.39 1.56
CA GLY A 345 1.08 -22.03 2.52
C GLY A 345 -0.18 -21.55 1.83
N LEU A 346 -1.34 -21.71 2.48
CA LEU A 346 -2.65 -21.30 1.96
C LEU A 346 -3.23 -20.17 2.81
N GLY A 347 -3.71 -19.14 2.15
CA GLY A 347 -4.54 -18.09 2.71
C GLY A 347 -5.78 -17.89 1.83
N GLY A 348 -6.49 -16.80 2.04
CA GLY A 348 -7.64 -16.48 1.22
C GLY A 348 -8.22 -15.13 1.55
N TYR A 349 -9.12 -14.70 0.69
CA TYR A 349 -9.74 -13.41 0.76
C TYR A 349 -11.21 -13.54 0.38
N PHE A 350 -12.06 -12.73 1.02
CA PHE A 350 -13.50 -12.73 0.82
C PHE A 350 -14.03 -11.31 0.99
N ILE A 351 -14.80 -10.83 0.01
CA ILE A 351 -15.65 -9.65 0.15
C ILE A 351 -17.11 -10.01 -0.11
N LEU A 352 -17.95 -9.48 0.75
CA LEU A 352 -19.39 -9.36 0.53
C LEU A 352 -19.75 -7.87 0.57
N SER A 353 -20.36 -7.37 -0.50
CA SER A 353 -20.73 -5.96 -0.63
C SER A 353 -22.14 -5.84 -1.20
N ASP A 354 -22.91 -4.85 -0.74
CA ASP A 354 -24.26 -4.56 -1.26
C ASP A 354 -24.20 -3.69 -2.54
N GLU A 355 -23.41 -2.62 -2.51
CA GLU A 355 -23.24 -1.67 -3.62
C GLU A 355 -21.97 -1.95 -4.43
N GLY A 356 -20.90 -2.44 -3.79
CA GLY A 356 -19.68 -2.86 -4.45
C GLY A 356 -19.75 -4.29 -5.00
N ALA A 357 -18.61 -4.80 -5.43
CA ALA A 357 -18.47 -6.17 -5.87
C ALA A 357 -18.29 -7.14 -4.70
N SER A 358 -18.91 -8.32 -4.80
CA SER A 358 -18.54 -9.46 -3.96
C SER A 358 -17.45 -10.26 -4.64
N SER A 359 -16.50 -10.78 -3.87
CA SER A 359 -15.35 -11.48 -4.44
C SER A 359 -14.78 -12.52 -3.49
N VAL A 360 -14.08 -13.49 -4.07
CA VAL A 360 -13.36 -14.52 -3.32
C VAL A 360 -12.06 -14.85 -4.01
N GLY A 361 -10.99 -15.07 -3.24
CA GLY A 361 -9.66 -15.39 -3.75
C GLY A 361 -8.93 -16.38 -2.84
N ILE A 362 -7.98 -17.12 -3.41
CA ILE A 362 -7.14 -18.08 -2.68
C ILE A 362 -5.68 -17.64 -2.76
N THR A 363 -5.09 -17.37 -1.60
CA THR A 363 -3.71 -16.90 -1.52
C THR A 363 -2.73 -18.04 -1.34
N LEU A 364 -1.59 -17.98 -2.02
CA LEU A 364 -0.47 -18.88 -1.79
C LEU A 364 0.74 -18.08 -1.31
N SER A 365 1.49 -18.63 -0.35
CA SER A 365 2.72 -18.01 0.18
C SER A 365 3.82 -17.82 -0.88
N VAL A 366 3.73 -18.51 -2.02
CA VAL A 366 4.78 -18.54 -3.05
C VAL A 366 4.52 -17.55 -4.20
N THR A 367 3.41 -16.82 -4.18
CA THR A 367 3.08 -15.83 -5.20
C THR A 367 2.60 -14.52 -4.57
N PRO A 368 3.04 -13.36 -5.12
CA PRO A 368 2.56 -12.06 -4.68
C PRO A 368 1.19 -11.70 -5.25
N VAL A 369 0.65 -12.48 -6.19
CA VAL A 369 -0.64 -12.26 -6.85
C VAL A 369 -1.50 -13.52 -6.80
N ILE A 370 -2.81 -13.30 -6.72
CA ILE A 370 -3.82 -14.31 -6.44
C ILE A 370 -4.80 -14.39 -7.61
N LEU A 371 -5.30 -15.59 -7.88
CA LEU A 371 -6.49 -15.75 -8.72
C LEU A 371 -7.73 -15.67 -7.84
N GLY A 372 -8.68 -14.85 -8.26
CA GLY A 372 -9.99 -14.76 -7.62
C GLY A 372 -11.09 -14.53 -8.63
N VAL A 373 -12.31 -14.46 -8.14
CA VAL A 373 -13.50 -14.17 -8.95
C VAL A 373 -14.27 -13.06 -8.26
N ARG A 374 -14.72 -12.10 -9.06
CA ARG A 374 -15.55 -10.97 -8.66
C ARG A 374 -16.90 -11.03 -9.38
N SER A 375 -17.98 -10.73 -8.66
CA SER A 375 -19.35 -10.71 -9.18
C SER A 375 -19.80 -9.33 -9.63
#